data_AF-A0A2T0FNF6-F1
#
_entry.id   AF-A0A2T0FNF6-F1
#
_cell.length_a   1.000
_cell.length_b   1.000
_cell.length_c   1.000
_cell.angle_alpha   90.00
_cell.angle_beta   90.00
_cell.angle_gamma   90.00
#
_symmetry.space_group_name_H-M   'P 1'
#
loop_
_entity.id
_entity.type
_entity.pdbx_description
1 polymer ?
#
loop_
_entity_poly.entity_id
_entity_poly.type
_entity_poly.pdbx_seq_one_letter_code
_entity_poly.pdbx_strand_id
1 'polypeptide(L)'
;MSMFKTAQNVRAVVTLFHNPNIAKSRNLLNYIEKTYPDNASRRFDFEVNDRQPTKEQLTHLERLAPKYRKEFEAEGIPRPTLVDWFNGKIAVDNESSAKEILEEIK
;
A
#
# COMPACT_ATOMS: atom_id res chain seq x y z
N MET A 1 -1.39 -13.59 -38.91
CA MET A 1 -0.56 -12.67 -38.10
C MET A 1 -1.07 -12.74 -36.67
N SER A 2 -0.43 -13.55 -35.84
CA SER A 2 -0.82 -13.71 -34.43
C SER A 2 -0.21 -12.58 -33.63
N MET A 3 -1.02 -11.63 -33.17
CA MET A 3 -0.56 -10.54 -32.31
C MET A 3 -0.15 -11.09 -30.94
N PHE A 4 1.07 -10.77 -30.55
CA PHE A 4 1.68 -11.04 -29.27
C PHE A 4 0.78 -10.55 -28.13
N LYS A 5 0.12 -11.48 -27.42
CA LYS A 5 -0.41 -11.23 -26.08
C LYS A 5 0.73 -11.24 -25.07
N THR A 6 1.62 -10.26 -25.15
CA THR A 6 2.50 -9.90 -24.03
C THR A 6 1.67 -9.05 -23.06
N ALA A 7 0.64 -9.65 -22.46
CA ALA A 7 0.17 -9.18 -21.17
C ALA A 7 1.26 -9.62 -20.18
N GLN A 8 2.32 -8.83 -20.13
CA GLN A 8 3.40 -9.02 -19.17
C GLN A 8 2.77 -9.19 -17.80
N ASN A 9 3.26 -10.17 -17.06
CA ASN A 9 2.84 -10.52 -15.72
C ASN A 9 3.12 -9.34 -14.77
N VAL A 10 2.29 -8.29 -14.82
CA VAL A 10 2.44 -7.11 -13.98
C VAL A 10 1.97 -7.51 -12.58
N ARG A 11 2.93 -7.60 -11.66
CA ARG A 11 2.65 -7.80 -10.24
C ARG A 11 2.05 -6.52 -9.68
N ALA A 12 1.02 -6.64 -8.85
CA ALA A 12 0.51 -5.48 -8.12
C ALA A 12 1.62 -4.94 -7.20
N VAL A 13 1.65 -3.63 -6.95
CA VAL A 13 2.63 -3.04 -6.03
C VAL A 13 1.87 -2.48 -4.84
N VAL A 14 2.20 -2.99 -3.65
CA VAL A 14 1.60 -2.58 -2.39
C VAL A 14 2.67 -1.90 -1.55
N THR A 15 2.45 -0.64 -1.19
CA THR A 15 3.35 0.10 -0.32
C THR A 15 2.71 0.32 1.04
N LEU A 16 3.42 -0.04 2.11
CA LEU A 16 3.09 0.31 3.48
C LEU A 16 3.95 1.49 3.95
N PHE A 17 3.32 2.62 4.21
CA PHE A 17 3.93 3.74 4.91
C PHE A 17 3.94 3.44 6.41
N HIS A 18 5.10 3.02 6.93
CA HIS A 18 5.27 2.50 8.27
C HIS A 18 5.82 3.56 9.25
N ASN A 19 5.46 3.44 10.53
CA ASN A 19 6.05 4.19 11.62
C ASN A 19 6.36 3.26 12.80
N PRO A 20 7.63 3.01 13.13
CA PRO A 20 7.99 2.07 14.20
C PRO A 20 7.51 2.52 15.58
N ASN A 21 7.28 3.83 15.77
CA ASN A 21 6.79 4.36 17.03
C ASN A 21 5.31 4.03 17.29
N ILE A 22 4.55 3.61 16.26
CA ILE A 22 3.11 3.35 16.35
C ILE A 22 2.86 1.84 16.44
N ALA A 23 2.20 1.40 17.53
CA ALA A 23 1.91 -0.01 17.77
C ALA A 23 1.09 -0.66 16.64
N LYS A 24 0.05 0.03 16.14
CA LYS A 24 -0.76 -0.44 15.00
C LYS A 24 0.10 -0.70 13.75
N SER A 25 1.05 0.19 13.48
CA SER A 25 1.93 0.09 12.31
C SER A 25 2.87 -1.11 12.41
N ARG A 26 3.40 -1.38 13.61
CA ARG A 26 4.19 -2.58 13.89
C ARG A 26 3.37 -3.85 13.78
N ASN A 27 2.15 -3.87 14.32
CA ASN A 27 1.26 -5.01 14.24
C ASN A 27 0.91 -5.37 12.79
N LEU A 28 0.61 -4.35 11.96
CA LEU A 28 0.31 -4.55 10.55
C LEU A 28 1.53 -5.07 9.79
N LEU A 29 2.72 -4.51 10.01
CA LEU A 29 3.96 -4.99 9.39
C LEU A 29 4.23 -6.45 9.76
N ASN A 30 4.18 -6.79 11.06
CA ASN A 30 4.37 -8.16 11.54
C ASN A 30 3.34 -9.13 10.95
N TYR A 31 2.09 -8.70 10.80
CA TYR A 31 1.05 -9.50 10.16
C TYR A 31 1.39 -9.77 8.69
N ILE A 32 1.84 -8.76 7.94
CA ILE A 32 2.20 -8.90 6.54
C ILE A 32 3.40 -9.83 6.38
N GLU A 33 4.47 -9.63 7.15
CA GLU A 33 5.68 -10.45 7.09
C GLU A 33 5.40 -11.92 7.46
N LYS A 34 4.50 -12.16 8.42
CA LYS A 34 4.12 -13.52 8.83
C LYS A 34 3.21 -14.21 7.83
N THR A 35 2.24 -13.47 7.27
CA THR A 35 1.23 -14.03 6.34
C THR A 35 1.82 -14.22 4.95
N TYR A 36 2.70 -13.31 4.57
CA TYR A 36 3.41 -13.29 3.30
C TYR A 36 4.90 -13.18 3.63
N PRO A 37 5.63 -14.30 3.76
CA PRO A 37 7.07 -14.28 4.01
C PRO A 37 7.88 -14.11 2.72
N ASP A 38 7.48 -14.75 1.63
CA ASP A 38 8.22 -14.75 0.36
C ASP A 38 7.62 -13.79 -0.66
N ASN A 39 8.43 -12.89 -1.24
CA ASN A 39 8.01 -12.04 -2.36
C ASN A 39 7.84 -12.84 -3.66
N ALA A 40 8.49 -14.01 -3.78
CA ALA A 40 8.41 -14.84 -4.97
C ALA A 40 7.07 -15.58 -5.13
N SER A 41 6.36 -15.83 -4.03
CA SER A 41 5.07 -16.53 -4.00
C SER A 41 3.86 -15.59 -4.01
N ARG A 42 4.08 -14.28 -3.88
CA ARG A 42 3.01 -13.27 -3.92
C ARG A 42 2.68 -12.88 -5.35
N ARG A 43 1.39 -12.54 -5.58
CA ARG A 43 0.93 -11.89 -6.82
C ARG A 43 1.26 -10.39 -6.86
N PHE A 44 1.87 -9.88 -5.78
CA PHE A 44 2.21 -8.49 -5.58
C PHE A 44 3.60 -8.33 -4.95
N ASP A 45 4.26 -7.23 -5.29
CA ASP A 45 5.49 -6.78 -4.63
C ASP A 45 5.11 -5.88 -3.45
N PHE A 46 5.70 -6.16 -2.29
CA PHE A 46 5.44 -5.42 -1.05
C PHE A 46 6.61 -4.53 -0.69
N GLU A 47 6.36 -3.24 -0.53
CA GLU A 47 7.36 -2.25 -0.15
C GLU A 47 7.01 -1.61 1.19
N VAL A 48 7.98 -1.54 2.10
CA VAL A 48 7.84 -0.82 3.38
C VAL A 48 8.61 0.49 3.26
N ASN A 49 7.94 1.60 3.55
CA ASN A 49 8.55 2.92 3.48
C ASN A 49 8.33 3.70 4.79
N ASP A 50 9.44 4.06 5.43
CA ASP A 50 9.43 4.87 6.65
C ASP A 50 9.55 6.38 6.37
N ARG A 51 9.71 6.76 5.09
CA ARG A 51 9.85 8.14 4.67
C ARG A 51 8.50 8.73 4.30
N GLN A 52 8.44 10.06 4.26
CA GLN A 52 7.29 10.75 3.72
C GLN A 52 7.20 10.49 2.20
N PRO A 53 6.01 10.25 1.66
CA PRO A 53 5.84 10.08 0.22
C PRO A 53 6.27 11.32 -0.56
N THR A 54 6.67 11.10 -1.81
CA THR A 54 7.01 12.20 -2.73
C THR A 54 5.77 13.05 -3.03
N LYS A 55 5.97 14.28 -3.54
CA LYS A 55 4.85 15.16 -3.95
C LYS A 55 3.91 14.48 -4.95
N GLU A 56 4.48 13.72 -5.89
CA GLU A 56 3.70 12.96 -6.88
C GLU A 56 2.87 11.85 -6.24
N GLN A 57 3.47 11.11 -5.29
CA GLN A 57 2.75 10.10 -4.52
C GLN A 57 1.64 10.73 -3.68
N LEU A 58 1.88 11.88 -3.04
CA LEU A 58 0.88 12.63 -2.28
C LEU A 58 -0.30 13.03 -3.17
N THR A 59 -0.04 13.64 -4.34
CA THR A 59 -1.10 14.00 -5.30
C THR A 59 -1.92 12.79 -5.74
N HIS A 60 -1.28 11.64 -5.91
CA HIS A 60 -1.98 10.40 -6.23
C HIS A 60 -2.85 9.92 -5.05
N LEU A 61 -2.33 9.98 -3.83
CA LEU A 61 -3.03 9.53 -2.62
C LEU A 61 -4.21 10.45 -2.28
N GLU A 62 -4.11 11.75 -2.51
CA GLU A 62 -5.23 12.68 -2.42
C GLU A 62 -6.37 12.31 -3.37
N ARG A 63 -6.06 11.77 -4.55
CA ARG A 63 -7.07 11.30 -5.51
C ARG A 63 -7.75 10.02 -5.04
N LEU A 64 -6.99 9.09 -4.46
CA LEU A 64 -7.53 7.82 -3.94
C LEU A 64 -8.33 8.02 -2.65
N ALA A 65 -7.93 8.98 -1.82
CA ALA A 65 -8.48 9.24 -0.49
C ALA A 65 -8.83 10.73 -0.33
N PRO A 66 -9.82 11.26 -1.09
CA PRO A 66 -10.15 12.68 -1.07
C PRO A 66 -10.61 13.17 0.32
N LYS A 67 -11.13 12.26 1.15
CA LYS A 67 -11.47 12.52 2.56
C LYS A 67 -10.28 13.00 3.39
N TYR A 68 -9.07 12.47 3.10
CA TYR A 68 -7.85 12.73 3.86
C TYR A 68 -6.99 13.83 3.24
N ARG A 69 -7.48 14.49 2.18
CA ARG A 69 -6.72 15.49 1.42
C ARG A 69 -6.13 16.61 2.29
N LYS A 70 -6.93 17.16 3.20
CA LYS A 70 -6.48 18.23 4.11
C LYS A 70 -5.39 17.77 5.07
N GLU A 71 -5.48 16.52 5.53
CA GLU A 71 -4.50 15.93 6.45
C GLU A 71 -3.18 15.68 5.72
N PHE A 72 -3.26 15.16 4.48
CA PHE A 72 -2.09 14.92 3.64
C PHE A 72 -1.33 16.21 3.30
N GLU A 73 -2.04 17.32 3.05
CA GLU A 73 -1.46 18.61 2.73
C GLU A 73 -0.82 19.29 3.95
N ALA A 74 -1.46 19.19 5.12
CA ALA A 74 -1.04 19.89 6.33
C ALA A 74 0.09 19.17 7.10
N GLU A 75 -0.04 17.86 7.30
CA GLU A 75 0.82 17.09 8.21
C GLU A 75 1.49 15.89 7.52
N GLY A 76 1.15 15.64 6.26
CA GLY A 76 1.56 14.44 5.53
C GLY A 76 0.62 13.27 5.78
N ILE A 77 1.09 12.07 5.44
CA ILE A 77 0.21 10.88 5.47
C ILE A 77 0.19 10.27 6.87
N PRO A 78 -1.00 10.02 7.45
CA PRO A 78 -1.13 9.26 8.69
C PRO A 78 -0.50 7.89 8.55
N ARG A 79 0.10 7.37 9.62
CA ARG A 79 0.77 6.06 9.59
C ARG A 79 0.15 5.14 10.64
N PRO A 80 -0.11 3.85 10.35
CA PRO A 80 0.16 3.18 9.08
C PRO A 80 -0.78 3.62 7.94
N THR A 81 -0.25 3.75 6.73
CA THR A 81 -1.08 3.81 5.52
C THR A 81 -0.63 2.74 4.54
N LEU A 82 -1.56 1.86 4.14
CA LEU A 82 -1.32 0.85 3.12
C LEU A 82 -1.96 1.30 1.81
N VAL A 83 -1.20 1.22 0.73
CA VAL A 83 -1.62 1.64 -0.60
C VAL A 83 -1.40 0.49 -1.56
N ASP A 84 -2.46 0.09 -2.26
CA ASP A 84 -2.37 -0.74 -3.45
C ASP A 84 -2.44 0.17 -4.68
N TRP A 85 -1.29 0.39 -5.30
CA TRP A 85 -1.17 1.25 -6.48
C TRP A 85 -1.80 0.63 -7.73
N PHE A 86 -1.98 -0.69 -7.76
CA PHE A 86 -2.50 -1.40 -8.92
C PHE A 86 -4.03 -1.33 -8.97
N ASN A 87 -4.71 -1.60 -7.85
CA ASN A 87 -6.17 -1.52 -7.77
C ASN A 87 -6.70 -0.15 -7.30
N GLY A 88 -5.80 0.78 -6.93
CA GLY A 88 -6.17 2.11 -6.45
C GLY A 88 -6.87 2.09 -5.09
N LYS A 89 -6.52 1.14 -4.22
CA LYS A 89 -7.09 1.01 -2.87
C LYS A 89 -6.15 1.58 -1.83
N ILE A 90 -6.70 2.19 -0.79
CA ILE A 90 -5.94 2.80 0.30
C ILE A 90 -6.61 2.53 1.64
N ALA A 91 -5.81 2.13 2.63
CA ALA A 91 -6.21 2.03 4.03
C ALA A 91 -5.37 2.99 4.86
N VAL A 92 -6.02 4.00 5.46
CA VAL A 92 -5.39 5.05 6.27
C VAL A 92 -5.69 4.81 7.74
N ASP A 93 -4.65 4.59 8.55
CA ASP A 93 -4.70 4.28 10.00
C ASP A 93 -5.72 3.20 10.40
N ASN A 94 -6.00 2.26 9.49
CA ASN A 94 -6.97 1.19 9.70
C ASN A 94 -6.38 -0.18 9.34
N GLU A 95 -6.08 -0.97 10.36
CA GLU A 95 -5.51 -2.31 10.21
C GLU A 95 -6.49 -3.29 9.55
N SER A 96 -7.79 -3.22 9.87
CA SER A 96 -8.80 -4.12 9.29
C SER A 96 -8.95 -3.87 7.79
N SER A 97 -9.10 -2.61 7.38
CA SER A 97 -9.17 -2.26 5.95
C SER A 97 -7.89 -2.61 5.20
N ALA A 98 -6.72 -2.48 5.84
CA ALA A 98 -5.46 -2.90 5.23
C ALA A 98 -5.41 -4.42 4.98
N LYS A 99 -5.92 -5.22 5.92
CA LYS A 99 -6.04 -6.68 5.77
C LYS A 99 -7.00 -7.08 4.66
N GLU A 100 -8.14 -6.41 4.57
CA GLU A 100 -9.12 -6.65 3.48
C GLU A 100 -8.49 -6.43 2.11
N ILE A 101 -7.77 -5.31 1.92
CA ILE A 101 -7.05 -5.02 0.67
C ILE A 101 -6.05 -6.14 0.36
N LEU A 102 -5.27 -6.59 1.34
CA LEU A 102 -4.27 -7.64 1.13
C LEU A 102 -4.88 -8.99 0.75
N GLU A 103 -6.03 -9.36 1.34
CA GLU A 103 -6.73 -10.61 0.99
C GLU A 103 -7.33 -10.56 -0.42
N GLU A 104 -7.73 -9.38 -0.91
CA GLU A 104 -8.25 -9.23 -2.29
C GLU A 104 -7.17 -9.33 -3.36
N ILE A 105 -5.91 -9.01 -3.02
CA ILE A 105 -4.77 -9.03 -3.96
C ILE A 105 -4.19 -10.46 -4.09
N LYS A 106 -4.48 -11.33 -3.12
CA LYS A 106 -4.06 -12.74 -3.08
C LYS A 106 -4.50 -13.52 -4.33
#